data_AF-A0AA39TQY7-F1
#
_entry.id   AF-A0AA39TQY7-F1
#
_cell.length_a   1.000
_cell.length_b   1.000
_cell.length_c   1.000
_cell.angle_alpha   90.00
_cell.angle_beta   90.00
_cell.angle_gamma   90.00
#
_symmetry.space_group_name_H-M   'P 1'
#
loop_
_entity.id
_entity.type
_entity.pdbx_description
1 polymer ?
#
loop_
_entity_poly.entity_id
_entity_poly.type
_entity_poly.pdbx_seq_one_letter_code
_entity_poly.pdbx_strand_id
1 'polypeptide(L)'
;YNYKNPVRRDVVNTGNPDNNATIRFTTGNPGLDHLTFLYIHIDWHFEVGFAIIFAETTKKWNATIHLTHMLSSSSWLSIISTSHIEEQWDQLCPKYNDTL
;
A
#
# COMPACT_ATOMS: atom_id res chain seq x y z
N TYR A 1 -11.65 25.17 -6.99
CA TYR A 1 -10.69 24.05 -7.19
C TYR A 1 -9.41 24.57 -7.83
N ASN A 2 -8.24 24.10 -7.39
CA ASN A 2 -6.93 24.45 -7.99
C ASN A 2 -6.38 23.24 -8.76
N TYR A 3 -6.30 23.34 -10.09
CA TYR A 3 -5.77 22.29 -10.96
C TYR A 3 -4.40 22.60 -11.58
N LYS A 4 -3.92 23.84 -11.46
CA LYS A 4 -2.67 24.28 -12.08
C LYS A 4 -1.46 23.91 -11.23
N ASN A 5 -1.56 24.11 -9.91
CA ASN A 5 -0.50 23.77 -8.96
C ASN A 5 -1.10 23.52 -7.56
N PRO A 6 -1.79 22.39 -7.34
CA PRO A 6 -2.29 22.02 -6.02
C PRO A 6 -1.13 21.58 -5.11
N VAL A 7 -1.31 21.74 -3.80
CA VAL A 7 -0.34 21.20 -2.83
C VAL A 7 -0.38 19.68 -2.83
N ARG A 8 0.80 19.04 -2.83
CA ARG A 8 0.96 17.58 -2.74
C ARG A 8 1.37 17.21 -1.31
N ARG A 9 0.67 16.27 -0.70
CA ARG A 9 0.86 15.76 0.67
C ARG A 9 0.10 14.45 0.84
N ASP A 10 0.35 13.76 1.95
CA ASP A 10 -0.27 12.49 2.36
C ASP A 10 -1.40 12.66 3.39
N VAL A 11 -1.33 13.70 4.23
CA VAL A 11 -2.35 14.02 5.25
C VAL A 11 -2.98 15.38 4.97
N VAL A 12 -4.31 15.46 5.01
CA VAL A 12 -5.05 16.71 4.86
C VAL A 12 -6.22 16.78 5.83
N ASN A 13 -6.45 17.96 6.41
CA ASN A 13 -7.64 18.23 7.21
C ASN A 13 -8.84 18.46 6.27
N THR A 14 -9.94 17.74 6.50
CA THR A 14 -11.19 17.85 5.72
C THR A 14 -11.98 19.13 5.98
N GLY A 15 -11.69 19.83 7.09
CA GLY A 15 -12.33 21.06 7.51
C GLY A 15 -13.55 20.83 8.41
N ASN A 16 -14.42 21.83 8.49
CA ASN A 16 -15.69 21.81 9.21
C ASN A 16 -16.82 21.24 8.33
N PRO A 17 -18.04 21.01 8.85
CA PRO A 17 -19.13 20.37 8.11
C PRO A 17 -19.49 21.00 6.74
N ASP A 18 -19.26 22.30 6.56
CA ASP A 18 -19.52 23.01 5.30
C ASP A 18 -18.31 23.03 4.34
N ASN A 19 -17.24 22.30 4.67
CA ASN A 19 -16.02 22.24 3.86
C ASN A 19 -15.91 20.91 3.12
N ASN A 20 -15.43 20.99 1.87
CA ASN A 20 -15.19 19.83 1.04
C ASN A 20 -13.72 19.80 0.61
N ALA A 21 -12.94 18.91 1.22
CA ALA A 21 -11.64 18.54 0.70
C ALA A 21 -11.81 17.60 -0.51
N THR A 22 -11.01 17.81 -1.55
CA THR A 22 -10.99 16.94 -2.73
C THR A 22 -9.55 16.59 -3.05
N ILE A 23 -9.23 15.30 -2.98
CA ILE A 23 -7.90 14.77 -3.29
C ILE A 23 -7.89 14.16 -4.68
N ARG A 24 -6.69 14.09 -5.27
CA ARG A 24 -6.42 13.42 -6.54
C ARG A 24 -5.08 12.74 -6.47
N PHE A 25 -5.04 11.50 -6.92
CA PHE A 25 -3.83 10.70 -7.02
C PHE A 25 -3.86 9.95 -8.34
N THR A 26 -2.68 9.53 -8.80
CA THR A 26 -2.53 8.67 -9.97
C THR A 26 -2.06 7.31 -9.51
N THR A 27 -2.69 6.27 -10.04
CA THR A 27 -2.39 4.87 -9.82
C THR A 27 -1.18 4.47 -10.69
N GLY A 28 -0.05 4.10 -10.10
CA GLY A 28 1.16 3.81 -10.89
C GLY A 28 2.50 3.65 -10.18
N ASN A 29 2.53 3.35 -8.87
CA ASN A 29 3.78 3.05 -8.16
C ASN A 29 4.06 1.52 -8.19
N PRO A 30 5.24 1.04 -8.68
CA PRO A 30 5.48 -0.38 -8.97
C PRO A 30 6.14 -1.17 -7.83
N GLY A 31 5.39 -1.48 -6.77
CA GLY A 31 5.80 -2.30 -5.63
C GLY A 31 4.59 -2.96 -4.94
N LEU A 32 4.69 -3.32 -3.65
CA LEU A 32 3.56 -3.71 -2.76
C LEU A 32 2.60 -2.51 -2.51
N ASP A 33 2.41 -1.73 -3.56
CA ASP A 33 2.02 -0.33 -3.67
C ASP A 33 0.58 -0.21 -4.19
N HIS A 34 -0.10 -1.35 -4.22
CA HIS A 34 -1.43 -1.52 -4.77
C HIS A 34 -2.51 -1.66 -3.68
N LEU A 35 -2.13 -1.49 -2.42
CA LEU A 35 -3.02 -1.38 -1.27
C LEU A 35 -2.78 -0.02 -0.64
N THR A 36 -3.66 0.95 -0.93
CA THR A 36 -3.61 2.27 -0.27
C THR A 36 -4.66 2.32 0.83
N PHE A 37 -4.24 2.63 2.05
CA PHE A 37 -5.16 2.92 3.16
C PHE A 37 -5.54 4.40 3.14
N LEU A 38 -6.84 4.68 3.04
CA LEU A 38 -7.41 5.98 3.34
C LEU A 38 -8.20 5.87 4.62
N TYR A 39 -7.76 6.58 5.65
CA TYR A 39 -8.38 6.55 6.96
C TYR A 39 -8.36 7.93 7.59
N ILE A 40 -9.20 8.12 8.61
CA ILE A 40 -9.07 9.28 9.48
C ILE A 40 -7.91 9.03 10.42
N HIS A 41 -6.91 9.90 10.40
CA HIS A 41 -5.71 9.82 11.24
C HIS A 41 -5.98 10.26 12.70
N ILE A 42 -7.11 9.78 13.24
CA ILE A 42 -7.51 9.91 14.63
C ILE A 42 -7.79 8.48 15.10
N ASP A 43 -6.97 7.97 16.01
CA ASP A 43 -6.88 6.54 16.30
C ASP A 43 -8.23 5.94 16.73
N TRP A 44 -8.98 6.65 17.58
CA TRP A 44 -10.30 6.19 18.01
C TRP A 44 -11.34 6.18 16.89
N HIS A 45 -11.20 7.03 15.85
CA HIS A 45 -12.06 6.97 14.67
C HIS A 45 -11.67 5.82 13.73
N PHE A 46 -10.37 5.48 13.67
CA PHE A 46 -9.90 4.33 12.91
C PHE A 46 -10.41 3.01 13.51
N GLU A 47 -10.32 2.86 14.84
CA GLU A 47 -10.75 1.65 15.54
C GLU A 47 -12.25 1.36 15.40
N VAL A 48 -13.09 2.41 15.34
CA VAL A 48 -14.53 2.27 15.07
C VAL A 48 -14.86 2.10 13.58
N GLY A 49 -13.84 1.91 12.73
CA GLY A 49 -14.01 1.49 11.34
C GLY A 49 -13.95 2.60 10.29
N PHE A 50 -13.44 3.80 10.61
CA PHE A 50 -13.37 4.90 9.64
C PHE A 50 -12.14 4.79 8.72
N ALA A 51 -12.10 3.71 7.94
CA ALA A 51 -11.04 3.40 6.97
C ALA A 51 -11.59 2.71 5.72
N ILE A 52 -10.93 2.95 4.59
CA ILE A 52 -11.19 2.29 3.30
C ILE A 52 -9.84 1.88 2.71
N ILE A 53 -9.82 0.71 2.07
CA ILE A 53 -8.65 0.18 1.36
C ILE A 53 -8.90 0.27 -0.14
N PHE A 54 -7.97 0.90 -0.86
CA PHE A 54 -7.95 0.86 -2.32
C PHE A 54 -7.05 -0.29 -2.77
N ALA A 55 -7.67 -1.31 -3.38
CA ALA A 55 -6.98 -2.43 -4.02
C ALA A 55 -6.80 -2.13 -5.53
N GLU A 56 -5.66 -1.57 -5.88
CA GLU A 56 -5.31 -1.21 -7.26
C GLU A 56 -4.69 -2.40 -8.01
N THR A 57 -4.88 -2.52 -9.33
CA THR A 57 -4.07 -3.43 -10.18
C THR A 57 -3.95 -4.88 -9.62
N THR A 58 -5.03 -5.42 -9.04
CA THR A 58 -5.06 -6.74 -8.37
C THR A 58 -4.56 -7.90 -9.23
N LYS A 59 -4.77 -7.80 -10.55
CA LYS A 59 -4.30 -8.78 -11.53
C LYS A 59 -2.77 -8.88 -11.65
N LYS A 60 -2.02 -7.87 -11.22
CA LYS A 60 -0.55 -7.85 -11.23
C LYS A 60 0.07 -8.15 -9.88
N TRP A 61 -0.73 -8.35 -8.84
CA TRP A 61 -0.23 -8.61 -7.48
C TRP A 61 0.70 -9.82 -7.46
N ASN A 62 0.34 -10.94 -8.09
CA ASN A 62 1.19 -12.13 -8.11
C ASN A 62 2.52 -11.94 -8.85
N ALA A 63 2.61 -10.97 -9.78
CA ALA A 63 3.82 -10.68 -10.54
C ALA A 63 4.76 -9.68 -9.82
N THR A 64 4.23 -8.97 -8.82
CA THR A 64 4.98 -7.99 -8.01
C THR A 64 5.28 -8.51 -6.60
N ILE A 65 4.37 -9.31 -6.03
CA ILE A 65 4.51 -9.95 -4.71
C ILE A 65 5.56 -11.06 -4.81
N HIS A 66 5.50 -11.92 -5.81
CA HIS A 66 6.60 -12.81 -6.16
C HIS A 66 7.33 -12.25 -7.39
N LEU A 67 8.61 -11.92 -7.27
CA LEU A 67 9.48 -11.65 -8.42
C LEU A 67 9.79 -12.92 -9.25
N THR A 68 8.83 -13.82 -9.42
CA THR A 68 9.07 -15.13 -10.07
C THR A 68 9.07 -15.08 -11.59
N HIS A 69 8.90 -13.91 -12.23
CA HIS A 69 8.73 -13.88 -13.69
C HIS A 69 9.58 -12.87 -14.51
N MET A 70 10.69 -12.34 -13.96
CA MET A 70 11.62 -11.47 -14.72
C MET A 70 13.09 -11.89 -14.75
N LEU A 71 13.45 -13.13 -14.39
CA LEU A 71 14.86 -13.53 -14.29
C LEU A 71 15.22 -14.80 -15.09
N SER A 72 14.77 -14.93 -16.34
CA SER A 72 15.20 -16.05 -17.20
C SER A 72 16.41 -15.79 -18.10
N SER A 73 17.19 -14.70 -17.95
CA SER A 73 18.28 -14.45 -18.93
C SER A 73 19.60 -13.80 -18.49
N SER A 74 19.92 -13.64 -17.19
CA SER A 74 21.27 -13.15 -16.84
C SER A 74 21.89 -13.83 -15.62
N SER A 75 22.98 -14.56 -15.91
CA SER A 75 23.84 -15.34 -14.99
C SER A 75 24.52 -14.55 -13.86
N TRP A 76 24.15 -13.28 -13.65
CA TRP A 76 24.80 -12.36 -12.69
C TRP A 76 23.83 -11.83 -11.60
N LEU A 77 22.58 -12.31 -11.55
CA LEU A 77 21.56 -11.87 -10.59
C LEU A 77 21.17 -12.93 -9.55
N SER A 78 22.10 -13.79 -9.14
CA SER A 78 21.90 -14.71 -8.00
C SER A 78 22.00 -14.02 -6.62
N ILE A 79 22.32 -12.73 -6.57
CA ILE A 79 22.44 -11.94 -5.32
C ILE A 79 21.16 -11.18 -4.98
N ILE A 80 20.28 -10.92 -5.95
CA ILE A 80 18.96 -10.30 -5.70
C ILE A 80 17.90 -11.40 -5.69
N SER A 81 18.18 -12.48 -4.96
CA SER A 81 17.17 -13.46 -4.57
C SER A 81 16.26 -12.78 -3.55
N THR A 82 15.05 -12.45 -3.96
CA THR A 82 13.93 -12.04 -3.11
C THR A 82 13.50 -13.16 -2.17
N SER A 83 14.33 -13.50 -1.19
CA SER A 83 13.97 -14.50 -0.18
C SER A 83 14.10 -14.02 1.26
N HIS A 84 14.65 -12.82 1.54
CA HIS A 84 14.82 -12.43 2.95
C HIS A 84 13.55 -11.89 3.62
N ILE A 85 12.56 -11.45 2.83
CA ILE A 85 11.37 -10.78 3.35
C ILE A 85 10.16 -11.74 3.40
N GLU A 86 9.89 -12.53 2.35
CA GLU A 86 8.73 -13.47 2.31
C GLU A 86 8.75 -14.51 3.44
N GLU A 87 9.88 -15.19 3.67
CA GLU A 87 9.96 -16.24 4.71
C GLU A 87 9.70 -15.69 6.12
N GLN A 88 10.10 -14.44 6.40
CA GLN A 88 9.87 -13.80 7.68
C GLN A 88 8.42 -13.31 7.82
N TRP A 89 7.82 -12.77 6.75
CA TRP A 89 6.41 -12.36 6.75
C TRP A 89 5.46 -13.54 6.90
N ASP A 90 5.71 -14.65 6.19
CA ASP A 90 4.87 -15.86 6.24
C ASP A 90 4.85 -16.48 7.64
N GLN A 91 5.90 -16.25 8.44
CA GLN A 91 5.98 -16.70 9.82
C GLN A 91 5.19 -15.81 10.80
N LEU A 92 4.82 -14.58 10.44
CA LEU A 92 4.16 -13.65 11.36
C LEU A 92 2.74 -14.10 11.72
N CYS A 93 1.94 -14.53 10.74
CA CYS A 93 0.57 -14.94 10.98
C CYS A 93 0.48 -16.16 11.92
N PRO A 94 1.21 -17.27 11.69
CA PRO A 94 1.27 -18.38 12.64
C PRO A 94 1.76 -17.94 14.03
N LYS A 95 2.86 -17.18 14.10
CA LYS A 95 3.45 -16.75 15.37
C LYS A 95 2.51 -15.86 16.20
N TYR A 96 1.74 -14.99 15.56
CA TYR A 96 0.75 -14.15 16.23
C TYR A 96 -0.45 -14.98 16.72
N ASN A 97 -0.97 -15.88 15.87
CA ASN A 97 -2.13 -16.72 16.21
C ASN A 97 -1.85 -17.70 17.36
N ASP A 98 -0.60 -18.16 17.51
CA ASP A 98 -0.20 -19.06 18.61
C ASP A 98 -0.09 -18.36 19.98
N THR A 99 -0.15 -17.02 20.01
CA THR A 99 -0.07 -16.22 21.26
C THR A 99 -1.43 -15.84 21.84
N LEU A 100 -2.52 -16.21 21.16
CA LEU A 100 -3.91 -15.98 21.56
C LEU A 100 -4.54 -17.28 22.10
#